data_AF-H8YFB9-F1
#
_entry.id   AF-H8YFB9-F1
#
_cell.length_a   1.000
_cell.length_b   1.000
_cell.length_c   1.000
_cell.angle_alpha   90.00
_cell.angle_beta   90.00
_cell.angle_gamma   90.00
#
_symmetry.space_group_name_H-M   'P 1'
#
loop_
_entity.id
_entity.type
_entity.pdbx_description
1 polymer ?
#
loop_
_entity_poly.entity_id
_entity_poly.type
_entity_poly.pdbx_seq_one_letter_code
_entity_poly.pdbx_strand_id
1 'polypeptide(L)'
;SVTSADSLMGGGGSLRRRTKRQDSHDSVASAASLKKKQEVEGKLIETEKSQTGGVEFAVYKHYIKSVGIFLSVATLVLNFVFQAFQIGSNLWLTQWANDQNVANDTGLRDMYLGVYGAFGFGQGLCNYGAAISLFTATLHASSRVFHRLFNNIMHCPSEFFDTTPKGRILDRCSSDVNCLDLVMPLNIRMVMGTAFQVLATIVVISLSTPIFLAVIVPIAFLYYFAQRFYVATSRQLMRLESVSRSPIYSHFSETVTGASAIRAYNVGDP
;
A
#
# COMPACT_ATOMS: atom_id res chain seq x y z
N SER A 1 53.81 -80.66 28.13
CA SER A 1 52.84 -80.72 27.01
C SER A 1 51.95 -79.49 27.11
N VAL A 2 51.75 -78.60 26.12
CA VAL A 2 51.57 -78.77 24.65
C VAL A 2 50.26 -79.52 24.39
N THR A 3 49.21 -79.01 23.71
CA THR A 3 48.89 -77.72 22.98
C THR A 3 47.39 -77.35 23.26
N SER A 4 46.67 -76.33 22.76
CA SER A 4 46.77 -75.21 21.77
C SER A 4 45.77 -74.09 22.22
N ALA A 5 45.90 -72.78 21.97
CA ALA A 5 45.94 -71.93 20.74
C ALA A 5 44.57 -71.38 20.24
N ASP A 6 44.41 -70.05 20.34
CA ASP A 6 43.51 -69.06 19.69
C ASP A 6 42.05 -69.36 19.25
N SER A 7 41.14 -68.45 19.60
CA SER A 7 40.48 -67.55 18.59
C SER A 7 39.58 -66.43 19.18
N LEU A 8 39.65 -65.25 18.53
CA LEU A 8 38.60 -64.22 18.39
C LEU A 8 37.97 -63.55 19.64
N MET A 9 38.62 -62.49 20.13
CA MET A 9 37.91 -61.30 20.65
C MET A 9 37.69 -60.26 19.54
N GLY A 10 36.46 -59.76 19.37
CA GLY A 10 36.21 -58.59 18.50
C GLY A 10 34.73 -58.23 18.36
N GLY A 11 34.37 -56.96 18.64
CA GLY A 11 33.04 -56.41 18.31
C GLY A 11 32.27 -55.67 19.41
N GLY A 12 32.86 -54.68 20.09
CA GLY A 12 32.17 -53.89 21.15
C GLY A 12 32.20 -52.36 21.04
N GLY A 13 32.90 -51.78 20.04
CA GLY A 13 33.31 -50.36 20.09
C GLY A 13 32.35 -49.32 19.48
N SER A 14 31.46 -49.70 18.55
CA SER A 14 30.75 -48.72 17.70
C SER A 14 29.47 -48.15 18.32
N LEU A 15 28.63 -48.99 18.93
CA LEU A 15 27.27 -48.60 19.39
C LEU A 15 27.31 -47.54 20.50
N ARG A 16 28.16 -47.72 21.52
CA ARG A 16 28.27 -46.82 22.69
C ARG A 16 28.78 -45.40 22.35
N ARG A 17 29.41 -45.23 21.17
CA ARG A 17 29.85 -43.91 20.67
C ARG A 17 28.79 -43.20 19.83
N ARG A 18 27.76 -43.93 19.35
CA ARG A 18 26.64 -43.38 18.58
C ARG A 18 25.56 -42.83 19.50
N THR A 19 25.14 -43.57 20.54
CA THR A 19 24.16 -43.09 21.53
C THR A 19 24.62 -41.80 22.21
N LYS A 20 25.85 -41.76 22.74
CA LYS A 20 26.39 -40.55 23.40
C LYS A 20 26.50 -39.32 22.47
N ARG A 21 26.47 -39.50 21.15
CA ARG A 21 26.32 -38.40 20.18
C ARG A 21 24.85 -38.01 19.98
N GLN A 22 23.95 -38.99 19.86
CA GLN A 22 22.50 -38.79 19.81
C GLN A 22 22.03 -37.95 21.01
N ASP A 23 22.33 -38.39 22.24
CA ASP A 23 21.99 -37.72 23.50
C ASP A 23 22.50 -36.26 23.53
N SER A 24 23.68 -36.00 22.95
CA SER A 24 24.26 -34.65 22.88
C SER A 24 23.59 -33.74 21.84
N HIS A 25 23.04 -34.31 20.76
CA HIS A 25 22.26 -33.53 19.79
C HIS A 25 20.86 -33.22 20.33
N ASP A 26 20.20 -34.19 20.97
CA ASP A 26 18.85 -34.02 21.49
C ASP A 26 18.82 -33.09 22.72
N SER A 27 19.84 -33.15 23.58
CA SER A 27 20.00 -32.18 24.68
C SER A 27 20.35 -30.77 24.22
N VAL A 28 21.17 -30.60 23.17
CA VAL A 28 21.44 -29.27 22.58
C VAL A 28 20.20 -28.72 21.85
N ALA A 29 19.43 -29.56 21.15
CA ALA A 29 18.16 -29.16 20.54
C ALA A 29 17.11 -28.77 21.59
N SER A 30 17.05 -29.49 22.71
CA SER A 30 16.20 -29.15 23.86
C SER A 30 16.65 -27.86 24.56
N ALA A 31 17.94 -27.67 24.78
CA ALA A 31 18.47 -26.41 25.33
C ALA A 31 18.22 -25.22 24.39
N ALA A 32 18.35 -25.41 23.07
CA ALA A 32 18.05 -24.37 22.08
C ALA A 32 16.55 -24.05 22.00
N SER A 33 15.67 -25.06 22.11
CA SER A 33 14.22 -24.83 22.12
C SER A 33 13.74 -24.19 23.43
N LEU A 34 14.29 -24.58 24.58
CA LEU A 34 14.06 -23.93 25.87
C LEU A 34 14.55 -22.47 25.87
N LYS A 35 15.77 -22.21 25.38
CA LYS A 35 16.30 -20.84 25.27
C LYS A 35 15.46 -19.98 24.33
N LYS A 36 15.04 -20.53 23.19
CA LYS A 36 14.10 -19.87 22.25
C LYS A 36 12.70 -19.67 22.86
N LYS A 37 12.25 -20.53 23.78
CA LYS A 37 10.99 -20.35 24.52
C LYS A 37 11.11 -19.25 25.56
N GLN A 38 12.19 -19.19 26.33
CA GLN A 38 12.47 -18.10 27.27
C GLN A 38 12.69 -16.75 26.57
N GLU A 39 13.29 -16.73 25.38
CA GLU A 39 13.45 -15.52 24.57
C GLU A 39 12.11 -15.00 24.00
N VAL A 40 11.08 -15.85 23.97
CA VAL A 40 9.69 -15.48 23.65
C VAL A 40 8.90 -15.10 24.91
N GLU A 41 8.98 -15.88 25.99
CA GLU A 41 8.33 -15.57 27.29
C GLU A 41 8.89 -14.27 27.92
N GLY A 42 10.16 -13.94 27.67
CA GLY A 42 10.78 -12.68 28.11
C GLY A 42 10.49 -11.47 27.21
N LYS A 43 9.82 -11.64 26.07
CA LYS A 43 9.42 -10.53 25.17
C LYS A 43 7.93 -10.23 25.33
N LEU A 44 7.62 -9.42 26.34
CA LEU A 44 6.31 -8.79 26.54
C LEU A 44 5.84 -8.01 25.30
N ILE A 45 6.76 -7.47 24.51
CA ILE A 45 6.48 -6.70 23.29
C ILE A 45 6.22 -7.65 22.11
N GLU A 46 4.97 -7.71 21.64
CA GLU A 46 4.65 -8.38 20.36
C GLU A 46 5.42 -7.72 19.19
N THR A 47 6.20 -8.52 18.47
CA THR A 47 6.76 -8.18 17.16
C THR A 47 5.64 -8.06 16.13
N GLU A 48 5.62 -6.98 15.35
CA GLU A 48 4.46 -6.62 14.54
C GLU A 48 4.18 -7.61 13.40
N LYS A 49 3.01 -8.24 13.45
CA LYS A 49 2.54 -9.22 12.45
C LYS A 49 2.12 -8.51 11.17
N SER A 50 3.10 -8.16 10.34
CA SER A 50 2.88 -7.62 9.00
C SER A 50 2.06 -8.60 8.14
N GLN A 51 0.85 -8.20 7.76
CA GLN A 51 -0.06 -8.97 6.89
C GLN A 51 0.58 -9.19 5.51
N THR A 52 0.98 -10.44 5.21
CA THR A 52 1.65 -10.80 3.95
C THR A 52 0.66 -11.20 2.86
N GLY A 53 0.21 -10.24 2.05
CA GLY A 53 -0.73 -10.51 0.97
C GLY A 53 -0.91 -9.37 -0.03
N GLY A 54 -2.07 -9.36 -0.69
CA GLY A 54 -2.71 -8.16 -1.23
C GLY A 54 -3.80 -7.68 -0.27
N VAL A 55 -4.25 -6.43 -0.40
CA VAL A 55 -5.29 -5.86 0.49
C VAL A 55 -6.66 -6.45 0.13
N GLU A 56 -7.39 -6.94 1.14
CA GLU A 56 -8.73 -7.48 0.92
C GLU A 56 -9.73 -6.42 0.48
N PHE A 57 -10.65 -6.79 -0.43
CA PHE A 57 -11.74 -5.91 -0.87
C PHE A 57 -12.67 -5.46 0.29
N ALA A 58 -12.71 -6.23 1.38
CA ALA A 58 -13.39 -5.87 2.62
C ALA A 58 -12.89 -4.55 3.22
N VAL A 59 -11.59 -4.25 3.13
CA VAL A 59 -10.98 -3.02 3.65
C VAL A 59 -11.47 -1.80 2.86
N TYR A 60 -11.42 -1.88 1.52
CA TYR A 60 -11.95 -0.83 0.63
C TYR A 60 -13.45 -0.59 0.87
N LYS A 61 -14.24 -1.67 1.01
CA LYS A 61 -15.68 -1.58 1.33
C LYS A 61 -15.92 -0.94 2.70
N HIS A 62 -15.09 -1.23 3.71
CA HIS A 62 -15.18 -0.60 5.02
C HIS A 62 -14.81 0.89 4.99
N TYR A 63 -13.80 1.28 4.20
CA TYR A 63 -13.44 2.68 3.97
C TYR A 63 -14.59 3.46 3.31
N ILE A 64 -15.15 2.95 2.20
CA ILE A 64 -16.30 3.56 1.50
C ILE A 64 -17.53 3.66 2.43
N LYS A 65 -17.80 2.64 3.27
CA LYS A 65 -18.87 2.69 4.27
C LYS A 65 -18.59 3.72 5.38
N SER A 66 -17.32 4.01 5.69
CA SER A 66 -16.91 4.97 6.71
C SER A 66 -16.87 6.42 6.19
N VAL A 67 -16.57 6.64 4.92
CA VAL A 67 -16.87 7.89 4.18
C VAL A 67 -18.37 8.19 4.25
N GLY A 68 -19.18 7.20 3.87
CA GLY A 68 -20.63 7.34 3.74
C GLY A 68 -21.07 7.29 2.28
N ILE A 69 -22.07 6.44 2.00
CA ILE A 69 -22.46 6.06 0.63
C ILE A 69 -22.85 7.28 -0.22
N PHE A 70 -23.59 8.23 0.36
CA PHE A 70 -24.02 9.45 -0.34
C PHE A 70 -22.85 10.29 -0.88
N LEU A 71 -21.85 10.60 -0.04
CA LEU A 71 -20.68 11.40 -0.45
C LEU A 71 -19.79 10.63 -1.45
N SER A 72 -19.67 9.31 -1.28
CA SER A 72 -18.94 8.46 -2.23
C SER A 72 -19.61 8.41 -3.61
N VAL A 73 -20.95 8.34 -3.67
CA VAL A 73 -21.71 8.36 -4.92
C VAL A 73 -21.69 9.75 -5.55
N ALA A 74 -21.86 10.82 -4.76
CA ALA A 74 -21.74 12.20 -5.24
C ALA A 74 -20.37 12.47 -5.87
N THR A 75 -19.28 12.06 -5.20
CA THR A 75 -17.91 12.17 -5.74
C THR A 75 -17.77 11.42 -7.07
N LEU A 76 -18.29 10.19 -7.17
CA LEU A 76 -18.21 9.38 -8.39
C LEU A 76 -19.00 10.01 -9.55
N VAL A 77 -20.22 10.49 -9.30
CA VAL A 77 -21.06 11.17 -10.31
C VAL A 77 -20.40 12.47 -10.76
N LEU A 78 -19.85 13.28 -9.85
CA LEU A 78 -19.17 14.53 -10.22
C LEU A 78 -17.89 14.30 -11.05
N ASN A 79 -17.13 13.24 -10.77
CA ASN A 79 -15.99 12.83 -11.61
C ASN A 79 -16.45 12.34 -13.01
N PHE A 80 -17.53 11.57 -13.08
CA PHE A 80 -18.10 11.14 -14.36
C PHE A 80 -18.60 12.32 -15.21
N VAL A 81 -19.32 13.28 -14.59
CA VAL A 81 -19.80 14.49 -15.28
C VAL A 81 -18.65 15.41 -15.70
N PHE A 82 -17.61 15.57 -14.88
CA PHE A 82 -16.36 16.23 -15.28
C PHE A 82 -15.74 15.57 -16.52
N GLN A 83 -15.65 14.24 -16.54
CA GLN A 83 -15.09 13.50 -17.68
C GLN A 83 -15.97 13.65 -18.93
N ALA A 84 -17.29 13.62 -18.78
CA ALA A 84 -18.25 13.83 -19.87
C ALA A 84 -18.13 15.24 -20.48
N PHE A 85 -18.01 16.29 -19.65
CA PHE A 85 -17.73 17.64 -20.15
C PHE A 85 -16.37 17.75 -20.85
N GLN A 86 -15.34 17.07 -20.34
CA GLN A 86 -14.03 17.03 -21.02
C GLN A 86 -14.13 16.38 -22.40
N ILE A 87 -14.84 15.24 -22.54
CA ILE A 87 -15.08 14.59 -23.84
C ILE A 87 -15.88 15.52 -24.76
N GLY A 88 -17.01 16.06 -24.27
CA GLY A 88 -17.89 16.94 -25.04
C GLY A 88 -17.16 18.17 -25.59
N SER A 89 -16.31 18.79 -24.77
CA SER A 89 -15.44 19.90 -25.19
C SER A 89 -14.49 19.52 -26.33
N ASN A 90 -13.84 18.35 -26.26
CA ASN A 90 -12.95 17.86 -27.31
C ASN A 90 -13.71 17.49 -28.60
N LEU A 91 -14.89 16.89 -28.50
CA LEU A 91 -15.74 16.58 -29.66
C LEU A 91 -16.28 17.85 -30.32
N TRP A 92 -16.70 18.84 -29.53
CA TRP A 92 -17.14 20.16 -30.01
C TRP A 92 -16.02 20.91 -30.72
N LEU A 93 -14.81 20.92 -30.15
CA LEU A 93 -13.61 21.46 -30.79
C LEU A 93 -13.27 20.73 -32.11
N THR A 94 -13.47 19.41 -32.15
CA THR A 94 -13.29 18.61 -33.39
C THR A 94 -14.33 18.97 -34.45
N GLN A 95 -15.59 19.23 -34.07
CA GLN A 95 -16.62 19.70 -35.01
C GLN A 95 -16.30 21.11 -35.53
N TRP A 96 -15.96 22.05 -34.63
CA TRP A 96 -15.59 23.42 -34.97
C TRP A 96 -14.39 23.46 -35.94
N ALA A 97 -13.36 22.64 -35.72
CA ALA A 97 -12.19 22.56 -36.59
C ALA A 97 -12.47 22.01 -38.01
N ASN A 98 -13.60 21.31 -38.22
CA ASN A 98 -13.99 20.76 -39.52
C ASN A 98 -14.98 21.65 -40.30
N ASP A 99 -15.59 22.66 -39.65
CA ASP A 99 -16.63 23.50 -40.25
C ASP A 99 -16.03 24.73 -40.95
N GLN A 100 -15.82 24.61 -42.27
CA GLN A 100 -15.23 25.68 -43.09
C GLN A 100 -16.05 26.98 -43.13
N ASN A 101 -17.35 26.94 -42.80
CA ASN A 101 -18.21 28.12 -42.85
C ASN A 101 -17.87 29.15 -41.75
N VAL A 102 -17.28 28.69 -40.65
CA VAL A 102 -16.93 29.49 -39.47
C VAL A 102 -15.81 30.51 -39.74
N ALA A 103 -15.10 30.36 -40.86
CA ALA A 103 -14.14 31.37 -41.34
C ALA A 103 -14.82 32.63 -41.92
N ASN A 104 -16.04 32.51 -42.43
CA ASN A 104 -16.78 33.59 -43.10
C ASN A 104 -17.92 34.16 -42.26
N ASP A 105 -18.50 33.39 -41.33
CA ASP A 105 -19.60 33.84 -40.46
C ASP A 105 -19.13 34.07 -39.00
N THR A 106 -19.02 35.35 -38.64
CA THR A 106 -18.71 35.82 -37.28
C THR A 106 -19.71 35.32 -36.23
N GLY A 107 -21.00 35.22 -36.56
CA GLY A 107 -22.05 34.80 -35.64
C GLY A 107 -21.94 33.31 -35.30
N LEU A 108 -21.65 32.46 -36.29
CA LEU A 108 -21.36 31.04 -36.04
C LEU A 108 -20.10 30.87 -35.19
N ARG A 109 -19.03 31.62 -35.47
CA ARG A 109 -17.78 31.57 -34.69
C ARG A 109 -18.01 31.90 -33.22
N ASP A 110 -18.74 32.98 -32.95
CA ASP A 110 -18.98 33.44 -31.60
C ASP A 110 -19.94 32.50 -30.84
N MET A 111 -20.85 31.81 -31.54
CA MET A 111 -21.63 30.68 -31.01
C MET A 111 -20.74 29.47 -30.65
N TYR A 112 -19.89 29.00 -31.57
CA TYR A 112 -18.97 27.88 -31.31
C TYR A 112 -18.06 28.16 -30.10
N LEU A 113 -17.53 29.39 -30.00
CA LEU A 113 -16.72 29.86 -28.89
C LEU A 113 -17.51 29.95 -27.57
N GLY A 114 -18.75 30.45 -27.61
CA GLY A 114 -19.63 30.53 -26.44
C GLY A 114 -19.97 29.16 -25.85
N VAL A 115 -20.30 28.18 -26.71
CA VAL A 115 -20.56 26.79 -26.29
C VAL A 115 -19.30 26.12 -25.74
N TYR A 116 -18.14 26.34 -26.37
CA TYR A 116 -16.86 25.84 -25.85
C TYR A 116 -16.52 26.45 -24.48
N GLY A 117 -16.75 27.75 -24.30
CA GLY A 117 -16.61 28.43 -23.00
C GLY A 117 -17.55 27.87 -21.93
N ALA A 118 -18.81 27.58 -22.29
CA ALA A 118 -19.78 26.95 -21.39
C ALA A 118 -19.35 25.52 -20.98
N PHE A 119 -18.80 24.72 -21.90
CA PHE A 119 -18.21 23.42 -21.57
C PHE A 119 -17.03 23.55 -20.60
N GLY A 120 -16.11 24.48 -20.85
CA GLY A 120 -14.97 24.74 -19.95
C GLY A 120 -15.39 25.19 -18.56
N PHE A 121 -16.37 26.09 -18.46
CA PHE A 121 -16.92 26.55 -17.18
C PHE A 121 -17.63 25.42 -16.41
N GLY A 122 -18.47 24.63 -17.09
CA GLY A 122 -19.13 23.47 -16.50
C GLY A 122 -18.14 22.41 -16.01
N GLN A 123 -17.09 22.13 -16.81
CA GLN A 123 -15.98 21.26 -16.41
C GLN A 123 -15.26 21.78 -15.16
N GLY A 124 -14.93 23.08 -15.12
CA GLY A 124 -14.28 23.71 -13.98
C GLY A 124 -15.10 23.61 -12.69
N LEU A 125 -16.41 23.91 -12.77
CA LEU A 125 -17.34 23.83 -11.65
C LEU A 125 -17.50 22.38 -11.16
N CYS A 126 -17.58 21.39 -12.06
CA CYS A 126 -17.66 19.97 -11.68
C CYS A 126 -16.36 19.47 -11.04
N ASN A 127 -15.18 19.87 -11.53
CA ASN A 127 -13.90 19.56 -10.87
C ASN A 127 -13.81 20.15 -9.46
N TYR A 128 -14.25 21.40 -9.28
CA TYR A 128 -14.26 22.05 -7.96
C TYR A 128 -15.25 21.36 -6.99
N GLY A 129 -16.45 21.04 -7.45
CA GLY A 129 -17.43 20.25 -6.69
C GLY A 129 -16.94 18.85 -6.34
N ALA A 130 -16.30 18.15 -7.29
CA ALA A 130 -15.69 16.84 -7.07
C ALA A 130 -14.57 16.89 -6.02
N ALA A 131 -13.74 17.94 -6.05
CA ALA A 131 -12.68 18.15 -5.06
C ALA A 131 -13.27 18.38 -3.65
N ILE A 132 -14.24 19.30 -3.50
CA ILE A 132 -14.89 19.55 -2.20
C ILE A 132 -15.59 18.27 -1.69
N SER A 133 -16.30 17.55 -2.56
CA SER A 133 -16.97 16.30 -2.21
C SER A 133 -15.97 15.25 -1.72
N LEU A 134 -14.82 15.09 -2.37
CA LEU A 134 -13.78 14.14 -1.97
C LEU A 134 -13.04 14.56 -0.68
N PHE A 135 -12.72 15.84 -0.49
CA PHE A 135 -12.07 16.32 0.74
C PHE A 135 -13.00 16.18 1.95
N THR A 136 -14.26 16.61 1.83
CA THR A 136 -15.25 16.45 2.92
C THR A 136 -15.57 14.98 3.20
N ALA A 137 -15.65 14.13 2.15
CA ALA A 137 -15.75 12.68 2.28
C ALA A 137 -14.60 12.07 3.09
N THR A 138 -13.36 12.46 2.81
CA THR A 138 -12.18 11.94 3.52
C THR A 138 -12.10 12.44 4.95
N LEU A 139 -12.31 13.73 5.21
CA LEU A 139 -12.29 14.28 6.58
C LEU A 139 -13.36 13.62 7.47
N HIS A 140 -14.56 13.36 6.94
CA HIS A 140 -15.59 12.57 7.63
C HIS A 140 -15.18 11.11 7.83
N ALA A 141 -14.47 10.50 6.89
CA ALA A 141 -13.96 9.14 7.02
C ALA A 141 -12.86 9.03 8.09
N SER A 142 -11.86 9.92 8.05
CA SER A 142 -10.77 9.96 9.01
C SER A 142 -11.28 10.21 10.41
N SER A 143 -12.07 11.26 10.61
CA SER A 143 -12.68 11.55 11.92
C SER A 143 -13.48 10.34 12.45
N ARG A 144 -14.27 9.67 11.61
CA ARG A 144 -15.03 8.47 12.01
C ARG A 144 -14.14 7.25 12.30
N VAL A 145 -13.00 7.10 11.63
CA VAL A 145 -12.02 6.03 11.89
C VAL A 145 -11.25 6.34 13.19
N PHE A 146 -10.78 7.57 13.36
CA PHE A 146 -10.07 8.05 14.55
C PHE A 146 -10.92 7.94 15.81
N HIS A 147 -12.17 8.41 15.80
CA HIS A 147 -13.07 8.29 16.96
C HIS A 147 -13.32 6.83 17.35
N ARG A 148 -13.40 5.90 16.38
CA ARG A 148 -13.51 4.45 16.66
C ARG A 148 -12.21 3.88 17.24
N LEU A 149 -11.06 4.24 16.66
CA LEU A 149 -9.74 3.82 17.13
C LEU A 149 -9.52 4.28 18.58
N PHE A 150 -9.73 5.56 18.85
CA PHE A 150 -9.61 6.19 20.17
C PHE A 150 -10.58 5.57 21.19
N ASN A 151 -11.86 5.40 20.82
CA ASN A 151 -12.83 4.75 21.70
C ASN A 151 -12.42 3.30 22.02
N ASN A 152 -11.96 2.53 21.04
CA ASN A 152 -11.54 1.15 21.26
C ASN A 152 -10.31 1.07 22.17
N ILE A 153 -9.31 1.95 21.97
CA ILE A 153 -8.12 2.04 22.86
C ILE A 153 -8.55 2.35 24.30
N MET A 154 -9.49 3.28 24.51
CA MET A 154 -10.02 3.61 25.85
C MET A 154 -10.78 2.46 26.54
N HIS A 155 -11.15 1.40 25.81
CA HIS A 155 -11.81 0.20 26.34
C HIS A 155 -10.91 -1.05 26.30
N CYS A 156 -9.61 -0.91 25.97
CA CYS A 156 -8.67 -2.03 26.03
C CYS A 156 -8.31 -2.40 27.48
N PRO A 157 -8.07 -3.69 27.79
CA PRO A 157 -7.56 -4.13 29.09
C PRO A 157 -6.12 -3.62 29.32
N SER A 158 -5.68 -3.54 30.58
CA SER A 158 -4.32 -3.09 30.93
C SER A 158 -3.23 -3.91 30.22
N GLU A 159 -3.43 -5.22 30.09
CA GLU A 159 -2.57 -6.16 29.36
C GLU A 159 -2.21 -5.70 27.93
N PHE A 160 -3.12 -5.02 27.23
CA PHE A 160 -2.83 -4.45 25.91
C PHE A 160 -1.77 -3.35 25.97
N PHE A 161 -1.78 -2.52 27.01
CA PHE A 161 -0.81 -1.44 27.21
C PHE A 161 0.54 -1.94 27.74
N ASP A 162 0.53 -3.05 28.50
CA ASP A 162 1.76 -3.71 28.97
C ASP A 162 2.48 -4.46 27.82
N THR A 163 1.72 -5.00 26.86
CA THR A 163 2.27 -5.74 25.69
C THR A 163 2.51 -4.87 24.45
N THR A 164 1.86 -3.71 24.33
CA THR A 164 1.97 -2.81 23.16
C THR A 164 2.82 -1.59 23.48
N PRO A 165 3.96 -1.38 22.80
CA PRO A 165 4.79 -0.19 23.01
C PRO A 165 4.00 1.10 22.78
N LYS A 166 4.07 2.04 23.73
CA LYS A 166 3.43 3.37 23.65
C LYS A 166 3.71 4.12 22.33
N GLY A 167 4.88 3.91 21.73
CA GLY A 167 5.23 4.44 20.40
C GLY A 167 4.30 3.93 19.30
N ARG A 168 4.05 2.61 19.24
CA ARG A 168 3.14 2.00 18.24
C ARG A 168 1.73 2.57 18.33
N ILE A 169 1.24 2.86 19.54
CA ILE A 169 -0.08 3.50 19.74
C ILE A 169 -0.06 4.94 19.20
N LEU A 170 1.01 5.70 19.47
CA LEU A 170 1.18 7.06 18.96
C LEU A 170 1.29 7.09 17.43
N ASP A 171 2.06 6.18 16.82
CA ASP A 171 2.22 6.07 15.36
C ASP A 171 0.88 5.73 14.68
N ARG A 172 0.10 4.84 15.27
CA ARG A 172 -1.26 4.47 14.81
C ARG A 172 -2.25 5.64 14.91
N CYS A 173 -2.11 6.52 15.90
CA CYS A 173 -2.95 7.70 16.07
C CYS A 173 -2.46 8.95 15.33
N SER A 174 -1.22 8.95 14.83
CA SER A 174 -0.58 10.09 14.16
C SER A 174 -0.27 9.80 12.70
N SER A 175 0.72 8.95 12.42
CA SER A 175 1.23 8.67 11.07
C SER A 175 0.21 7.97 10.18
N ASP A 176 -0.49 6.95 10.70
CA ASP A 176 -1.54 6.23 9.95
C ASP A 176 -2.74 7.12 9.64
N VAL A 177 -3.14 7.97 10.60
CA VAL A 177 -4.25 8.93 10.45
C VAL A 177 -3.90 10.00 9.43
N ASN A 178 -2.70 10.60 9.52
CA ASN A 178 -2.19 11.56 8.56
C ASN A 178 -2.06 10.98 7.13
N CYS A 179 -1.72 9.69 7.01
CA CYS A 179 -1.75 8.98 5.73
C CYS A 179 -3.19 8.85 5.17
N LEU A 180 -4.16 8.57 6.03
CA LEU A 180 -5.58 8.49 5.68
C LEU A 180 -6.16 9.86 5.31
N ASP A 181 -5.77 10.94 5.98
CA ASP A 181 -6.23 12.30 5.68
C ASP A 181 -5.58 12.92 4.44
N LEU A 182 -4.27 12.75 4.23
CA LEU A 182 -3.53 13.44 3.16
C LEU A 182 -3.24 12.56 1.94
N VAL A 183 -2.83 11.31 2.14
CA VAL A 183 -2.31 10.46 1.06
C VAL A 183 -3.44 9.70 0.35
N MET A 184 -4.42 9.17 1.09
CA MET A 184 -5.59 8.48 0.50
C MET A 184 -6.40 9.35 -0.49
N PRO A 185 -6.84 10.60 -0.20
CA PRO A 185 -7.68 11.35 -1.13
C PRO A 185 -6.94 11.68 -2.42
N LEU A 186 -5.65 12.01 -2.36
CA LEU A 186 -4.83 12.28 -3.55
C LEU A 186 -4.74 11.04 -4.45
N ASN A 187 -4.48 9.87 -3.87
CA ASN A 187 -4.44 8.60 -4.60
C ASN A 187 -5.80 8.22 -5.17
N ILE A 188 -6.89 8.37 -4.40
CA ILE A 188 -8.27 8.12 -4.87
C ILE A 188 -8.61 9.04 -6.05
N ARG A 189 -8.28 10.34 -5.97
CA ARG A 189 -8.51 11.31 -7.06
C ARG A 189 -7.73 10.93 -8.31
N MET A 190 -6.47 10.54 -8.16
CA MET A 190 -5.61 10.13 -9.27
C MET A 190 -6.12 8.84 -9.94
N VAL A 191 -6.43 7.80 -9.15
CA VAL A 191 -6.95 6.53 -9.67
C VAL A 191 -8.32 6.71 -10.34
N MET A 192 -9.24 7.49 -9.75
CA MET A 192 -10.52 7.80 -10.40
C MET A 192 -10.32 8.58 -11.70
N GLY A 193 -9.52 9.65 -11.67
CA GLY A 193 -9.24 10.48 -12.85
C GLY A 193 -8.64 9.66 -13.99
N THR A 194 -7.57 8.90 -13.74
CA THR A 194 -6.95 8.05 -14.76
C THR A 194 -7.88 6.93 -15.24
N ALA A 195 -8.68 6.31 -14.36
CA ALA A 195 -9.63 5.28 -14.78
C ALA A 195 -10.73 5.84 -15.70
N PHE A 196 -11.35 6.97 -15.33
CA PHE A 196 -12.34 7.64 -16.16
C PHE A 196 -11.75 8.17 -17.47
N GLN A 197 -10.53 8.71 -17.44
CA GLN A 197 -9.83 9.19 -18.63
C GLN A 197 -9.51 8.04 -19.60
N VAL A 198 -8.99 6.90 -19.11
CA VAL A 198 -8.71 5.73 -19.95
C VAL A 198 -10.00 5.16 -20.55
N LEU A 199 -11.06 5.01 -19.76
CA LEU A 199 -12.37 4.57 -20.26
C LEU A 199 -12.91 5.54 -21.33
N ALA A 200 -12.83 6.85 -21.09
CA ALA A 200 -13.22 7.88 -22.05
C ALA A 200 -12.46 7.79 -23.37
N THR A 201 -11.13 7.69 -23.32
CA THR A 201 -10.28 7.57 -24.50
C THR A 201 -10.61 6.29 -25.29
N ILE A 202 -10.83 5.15 -24.62
CA ILE A 202 -11.21 3.90 -25.27
C ILE A 202 -12.56 4.04 -26.00
N VAL A 203 -13.56 4.63 -25.35
CA VAL A 203 -14.90 4.86 -25.94
C VAL A 203 -14.80 5.78 -27.16
N VAL A 204 -14.12 6.92 -27.06
CA VAL A 204 -13.98 7.89 -28.16
C VAL A 204 -13.28 7.28 -29.37
N ILE A 205 -12.16 6.55 -29.16
CA ILE A 205 -11.45 5.89 -30.27
C ILE A 205 -12.30 4.76 -30.87
N SER A 206 -13.01 3.98 -30.05
CA SER A 206 -13.86 2.88 -30.56
C SER A 206 -15.07 3.38 -31.36
N LEU A 207 -15.62 4.56 -31.02
CA LEU A 207 -16.67 5.21 -31.81
C LEU A 207 -16.14 5.75 -33.15
N SER A 208 -14.93 6.28 -33.18
CA SER A 208 -14.29 6.79 -34.40
C SER A 208 -13.77 5.66 -35.32
N THR A 209 -13.26 4.57 -34.75
CA THR A 209 -12.59 3.48 -35.49
C THR A 209 -12.91 2.13 -34.83
N PRO A 210 -14.05 1.48 -35.16
CA PRO A 210 -14.50 0.26 -34.48
C PRO A 210 -13.51 -0.91 -34.52
N ILE A 211 -12.68 -1.01 -35.56
CA ILE A 211 -11.64 -2.05 -35.68
C ILE A 211 -10.55 -1.95 -34.59
N PHE A 212 -10.39 -0.79 -33.95
CA PHE A 212 -9.49 -0.61 -32.80
C PHE A 212 -9.83 -1.56 -31.63
N LEU A 213 -11.11 -1.95 -31.49
CA LEU A 213 -11.55 -2.85 -30.44
C LEU A 213 -10.96 -4.28 -30.57
N ALA A 214 -10.56 -4.70 -31.78
CA ALA A 214 -9.79 -5.93 -31.96
C ALA A 214 -8.33 -5.80 -31.49
N VAL A 215 -7.75 -4.59 -31.59
CA VAL A 215 -6.35 -4.30 -31.22
C VAL A 215 -6.19 -4.11 -29.71
N ILE A 216 -7.18 -3.57 -29.02
CA ILE A 216 -7.08 -3.32 -27.58
C ILE A 216 -7.11 -4.62 -26.74
N VAL A 217 -7.73 -5.69 -27.21
CA VAL A 217 -7.80 -6.98 -26.50
C VAL A 217 -6.41 -7.59 -26.21
N PRO A 218 -5.52 -7.81 -27.19
CA PRO A 218 -4.16 -8.31 -26.92
C PRO A 218 -3.31 -7.32 -26.12
N ILE A 219 -3.51 -6.00 -26.28
CA ILE A 219 -2.81 -4.98 -25.48
C ILE A 219 -3.24 -5.07 -24.01
N ALA A 220 -4.54 -5.17 -23.72
CA ALA A 220 -5.07 -5.31 -22.37
C ALA A 220 -4.62 -6.63 -21.71
N PHE A 221 -4.53 -7.72 -22.48
CA PHE A 221 -3.95 -8.99 -22.02
C PHE A 221 -2.49 -8.81 -21.59
N LEU A 222 -1.63 -8.25 -22.45
CA LEU A 222 -0.22 -7.97 -22.11
C LEU A 222 -0.09 -7.04 -20.89
N TYR A 223 -0.92 -6.00 -20.82
CA TYR A 223 -0.93 -5.05 -19.71
C TYR A 223 -1.34 -5.72 -18.39
N TYR A 224 -2.31 -6.65 -18.40
CA TYR A 224 -2.70 -7.42 -17.22
C TYR A 224 -1.54 -8.27 -16.66
N PHE A 225 -0.77 -8.93 -17.52
CA PHE A 225 0.43 -9.68 -17.09
C PHE A 225 1.51 -8.76 -16.54
N ALA A 226 1.81 -7.65 -17.23
CA ALA A 226 2.78 -6.66 -16.79
C ALA A 226 2.39 -6.03 -15.44
N GLN A 227 1.12 -5.64 -15.27
CA GLN A 227 0.57 -5.10 -14.03
C GLN A 227 0.68 -6.11 -12.88
N ARG A 228 0.32 -7.39 -13.11
CA ARG A 228 0.40 -8.44 -12.09
C ARG A 228 1.83 -8.67 -11.60
N PHE A 229 2.81 -8.64 -12.50
CA PHE A 229 4.24 -8.72 -12.14
C PHE A 229 4.71 -7.46 -11.41
N TYR A 230 4.47 -6.27 -11.99
CA TYR A 230 4.88 -4.98 -11.44
C TYR A 230 4.34 -4.75 -10.02
N VAL A 231 3.04 -5.00 -9.79
CA VAL A 231 2.41 -4.82 -8.48
C VAL A 231 2.97 -5.79 -7.43
N ALA A 232 3.40 -7.00 -7.81
CA ALA A 232 4.07 -7.92 -6.91
C ALA A 232 5.48 -7.41 -6.51
N THR A 233 6.31 -7.08 -7.50
CA THR A 233 7.70 -6.63 -7.29
C THR A 233 7.76 -5.27 -6.59
N SER A 234 6.93 -4.30 -6.97
CA SER A 234 6.86 -2.97 -6.34
C SER A 234 6.51 -3.05 -4.85
N ARG A 235 5.55 -3.91 -4.46
CA ARG A 235 5.20 -4.14 -3.05
C ARG A 235 6.33 -4.80 -2.25
N GLN A 236 7.14 -5.66 -2.87
CA GLN A 236 8.33 -6.22 -2.24
C GLN A 236 9.44 -5.17 -2.08
N LEU A 237 9.64 -4.31 -3.08
CA LEU A 237 10.63 -3.24 -3.05
C LEU A 237 10.32 -2.17 -1.98
N MET A 238 9.06 -1.71 -1.90
CA MET A 238 8.64 -0.77 -0.84
C MET A 238 8.78 -1.38 0.56
N ARG A 239 8.55 -2.69 0.72
CA ARG A 239 8.84 -3.41 1.98
C ARG A 239 10.34 -3.43 2.29
N LEU A 240 11.18 -3.65 1.30
CA LEU A 240 12.64 -3.64 1.47
C LEU A 240 13.14 -2.25 1.89
N GLU A 241 12.63 -1.18 1.27
CA GLU A 241 12.95 0.21 1.62
C GLU A 241 12.51 0.56 3.06
N SER A 242 11.27 0.20 3.44
CA SER A 242 10.77 0.43 4.79
C SER A 242 11.61 -0.29 5.85
N VAL A 243 11.99 -1.54 5.59
CA VAL A 243 12.82 -2.35 6.50
C VAL A 243 14.27 -1.85 6.56
N SER A 244 14.86 -1.38 5.45
CA SER A 244 16.25 -0.92 5.43
C SER A 244 16.46 0.45 6.09
N ARG A 245 15.44 1.31 6.09
CA ARG A 245 15.51 2.64 6.72
C ARG A 245 15.46 2.61 8.25
N SER A 246 14.76 1.64 8.85
CA SER A 246 14.60 1.56 10.31
C SER A 246 15.93 1.41 11.08
N PRO A 247 16.82 0.45 10.74
CA PRO A 247 18.13 0.32 11.40
C PRO A 247 19.01 1.57 11.33
N ILE A 248 18.92 2.35 10.25
CA ILE A 248 19.71 3.59 10.07
C ILE A 248 19.26 4.63 11.11
N TYR A 249 17.96 4.83 11.29
CA TYR A 249 17.44 5.74 12.31
C TYR A 249 17.74 5.25 13.74
N SER A 250 17.65 3.95 14.00
CA SER A 250 18.03 3.38 15.30
C SER A 250 19.51 3.60 15.62
N HIS A 251 20.41 3.24 14.70
CA HIS A 251 21.86 3.41 14.88
C HIS A 251 22.24 4.89 15.05
N PHE A 252 21.61 5.81 14.31
CA PHE A 252 21.82 7.24 14.47
C PHE A 252 21.38 7.73 15.87
N SER A 253 20.19 7.33 16.33
CA SER A 253 19.69 7.67 17.67
C SER A 253 20.61 7.14 18.79
N GLU A 254 21.08 5.89 18.66
CA GLU A 254 22.00 5.27 19.61
C GLU A 254 23.36 5.96 19.60
N THR A 255 23.88 6.33 18.42
CA THR A 255 25.13 7.11 18.28
C THR A 255 25.01 8.49 18.92
N VAL A 256 23.88 9.19 18.74
CA VAL A 256 23.64 10.51 19.33
C VAL A 256 23.53 10.44 20.86
N THR A 257 22.82 9.45 21.40
CA THR A 257 22.71 9.24 22.86
C THR A 257 24.02 8.76 23.48
N GLY A 258 24.75 7.88 22.79
CA GLY A 258 26.05 7.35 23.20
C GLY A 258 27.24 8.24 22.90
N ALA A 259 27.04 9.44 22.32
CA ALA A 259 28.12 10.29 21.80
C ALA A 259 29.19 10.67 22.85
N SER A 260 28.80 10.79 24.12
CA SER A 260 29.74 11.01 25.23
C SER A 260 30.64 9.80 25.50
N ALA A 261 30.09 8.59 25.47
CA ALA A 261 30.83 7.34 25.64
C ALA A 261 31.74 7.04 24.43
N ILE A 262 31.24 7.23 23.21
CA ILE A 262 32.03 7.02 21.97
C ILE A 262 33.27 7.93 21.96
N ARG A 263 33.11 9.20 22.39
CA ARG A 263 34.23 10.15 22.56
C ARG A 263 35.15 9.78 23.71
N ALA A 264 34.61 9.34 24.86
CA ALA A 264 35.42 8.96 26.02
C ALA A 264 36.29 7.71 25.78
N TYR A 265 35.82 6.76 24.98
CA TYR A 265 36.59 5.58 24.55
C TYR A 265 37.40 5.81 23.26
N ASN A 266 37.26 6.99 22.64
CA ASN A 266 37.96 7.39 21.41
C ASN A 266 37.80 6.38 20.24
N VAL A 267 36.57 5.89 20.02
CA VAL A 267 36.22 4.86 19.02
C VAL A 267 35.48 5.45 17.80
N GLY A 268 35.61 6.76 17.57
CA GLY A 268 35.21 7.38 16.30
C GLY A 268 36.35 7.28 15.29
N ASP A 269 36.01 7.18 14.01
CA ASP A 269 36.98 7.39 12.93
C ASP A 269 37.54 8.83 12.98
N PRO A 270 38.83 9.03 12.62
CA PRO A 270 39.54 10.32 12.76
C PRO A 270 39.20 11.36 11.68
#